data_AF-A0A151FB97-F1
#
_entry.id   AF-A0A151FB97-F1
#
_cell.length_a   1.000
_cell.length_b   1.000
_cell.length_c   1.000
_cell.angle_alpha   90.00
_cell.angle_beta   90.00
_cell.angle_gamma   90.00
#
_symmetry.space_group_name_H-M   'P 1'
#
loop_
_entity.id
_entity.type
_entity.pdbx_description
1 polymer ?
#
loop_
_entity_poly.entity_id
_entity_poly.type
_entity_poly.pdbx_seq_one_letter_code
_entity_poly.pdbx_strand_id
1 'polypeptide(L)'
;MKNNVQIPFSTVAEETGFSSITVKKYFYETVLPYCNIAHYFFPKGYNHYSQAVVTIETDFEEGLVGAFSKLPCTTYVFPLEEELLVGIFHEGIQDVMFTMKKLEEKGFIKKHLLLVPLYWE
;
A
#
# COMPACT_ATOMS: atom_id res chain seq x y z
N MET A 1 -8.14 17.59 -8.92
CA MET A 1 -6.87 16.91 -8.53
C MET A 1 -7.05 15.60 -7.73
N LYS A 2 -8.25 15.26 -7.23
CA LYS A 2 -8.49 14.01 -6.46
C LYS A 2 -8.00 12.73 -7.17
N ASN A 3 -8.18 12.64 -8.49
CA ASN A 3 -7.87 11.41 -9.27
C ASN A 3 -6.48 11.44 -9.92
N ASN A 4 -5.89 12.62 -10.07
CA ASN A 4 -4.58 12.80 -10.67
C ASN A 4 -3.96 14.08 -10.08
N VAL A 5 -2.99 13.87 -9.19
CA VAL A 5 -2.24 14.94 -8.53
C VAL A 5 -1.14 15.53 -9.41
N GLN A 6 -0.84 14.90 -10.56
CA GLN A 6 0.15 15.39 -11.53
C GLN A 6 -0.43 16.40 -12.52
N ILE A 7 -1.75 16.65 -12.50
CA ILE A 7 -2.37 17.69 -13.34
C ILE A 7 -1.75 19.05 -12.97
N PRO A 8 -1.27 19.84 -13.95
CA PRO A 8 -0.76 21.17 -13.68
C PRO A 8 -1.80 22.07 -13.00
N PHE A 9 -1.37 22.86 -12.01
CA PHE A 9 -2.26 23.80 -11.32
C PHE A 9 -2.89 24.84 -12.27
N SER A 10 -2.24 25.14 -13.40
CA SER A 10 -2.79 26.02 -14.45
C SER A 10 -4.03 25.43 -15.11
N THR A 11 -4.03 24.12 -15.40
CA THR A 11 -5.18 23.44 -16.01
C THR A 11 -6.37 23.47 -15.05
N VAL A 12 -6.14 23.21 -13.76
CA VAL A 12 -7.20 23.27 -12.73
C VAL A 12 -7.70 24.71 -12.53
N ALA A 13 -6.81 25.71 -12.64
CA ALA A 13 -7.18 27.11 -12.58
C ALA A 13 -8.12 27.53 -13.73
N GLU A 14 -7.83 27.08 -14.96
CA GLU A 14 -8.70 27.30 -16.12
C GLU A 14 -10.10 26.69 -15.93
N GLU A 15 -10.18 25.47 -15.40
CA GLU A 15 -11.44 24.77 -15.14
C GLU A 15 -12.27 25.41 -14.02
N THR A 16 -11.61 25.96 -13.00
CA THR A 16 -12.27 26.46 -11.78
C THR A 16 -12.48 27.97 -11.75
N GLY A 17 -11.87 28.71 -12.68
CA GLY A 17 -11.92 30.17 -12.73
C GLY A 17 -11.10 30.89 -11.65
N PHE A 18 -10.33 30.15 -10.85
CA PHE A 18 -9.42 30.71 -9.84
C PHE A 18 -8.01 30.89 -10.39
N SER A 19 -7.21 31.74 -9.76
CA SER A 19 -5.79 31.84 -10.12
C SER A 19 -5.03 30.55 -9.78
N SER A 20 -4.01 30.20 -10.57
CA SER A 20 -3.15 29.04 -10.30
C SER A 20 -2.46 29.11 -8.94
N ILE A 21 -2.17 30.32 -8.45
CA ILE A 21 -1.63 30.57 -7.11
C ILE A 21 -2.65 30.16 -6.03
N THR A 22 -3.92 30.55 -6.20
CA THR A 22 -5.01 30.20 -5.29
C THR A 22 -5.20 28.68 -5.24
N VAL A 23 -5.24 28.02 -6.40
CA VAL A 23 -5.37 26.56 -6.49
C VAL A 23 -4.20 25.86 -5.81
N LYS A 24 -2.96 26.28 -6.09
CA LYS A 24 -1.75 25.73 -5.47
C LYS A 24 -1.79 25.88 -3.94
N LYS A 25 -2.13 27.08 -3.45
CA LYS A 25 -2.23 27.36 -2.02
C LYS A 25 -3.25 26.45 -1.35
N TYR A 26 -4.46 26.36 -1.90
CA TYR A 26 -5.52 25.51 -1.39
C TYR A 26 -5.12 24.03 -1.38
N PHE A 27 -4.45 23.54 -2.43
CA PHE A 27 -3.99 22.16 -2.48
C PHE A 27 -3.02 21.83 -1.35
N TYR A 28 -1.98 22.65 -1.14
CA TYR A 28 -0.97 22.38 -0.12
C TYR A 28 -1.43 22.66 1.31
N GLU A 29 -2.23 23.70 1.53
CA GLU A 29 -2.65 24.11 2.88
C GLU A 29 -3.93 23.44 3.34
N THR A 30 -4.78 22.96 2.42
CA THR A 30 -6.11 22.43 2.75
C THR A 30 -6.34 21.01 2.27
N VAL A 31 -5.83 20.59 1.11
CA VAL A 31 -6.09 19.22 0.62
C VAL A 31 -5.04 18.25 1.17
N LEU A 32 -3.76 18.57 0.95
CA LEU A 32 -2.64 17.69 1.26
C LEU A 32 -2.56 17.29 2.75
N PRO A 33 -2.83 18.17 3.73
CA PRO A 33 -2.74 17.81 5.15
C PRO A 33 -3.75 16.74 5.60
N TYR A 34 -4.84 16.55 4.86
CA TYR A 34 -5.85 15.52 5.15
C TYR A 34 -5.72 14.29 4.24
N CYS A 35 -4.60 14.17 3.51
CA CYS A 35 -4.36 13.08 2.58
C CYS A 35 -3.20 12.19 3.06
N ASN A 36 -3.38 10.88 2.97
CA ASN A 36 -2.28 9.93 3.08
C ASN A 36 -1.66 9.74 1.70
N ILE A 37 -0.40 10.15 1.52
CA ILE A 37 0.31 9.99 0.25
C ILE A 37 0.90 8.58 0.21
N ALA A 38 0.25 7.69 -0.56
CA ALA A 38 0.79 6.38 -0.86
C ALA A 38 1.99 6.50 -1.80
N HIS A 39 3.19 6.26 -1.28
CA HIS A 39 4.40 6.16 -2.07
C HIS A 39 4.72 4.69 -2.33
N TYR A 40 4.64 4.31 -3.60
CA TYR A 40 5.05 2.99 -4.03
C TYR A 40 6.58 2.89 -4.05
N PHE A 41 7.11 1.90 -3.36
CA PHE A 41 8.53 1.52 -3.39
C PHE A 41 8.70 0.23 -4.20
N PHE A 42 9.21 0.38 -5.43
CA PHE A 42 9.51 -0.69 -6.38
C PHE A 42 10.93 -0.52 -6.93
N PRO A 43 11.99 -0.90 -6.19
CA PRO A 43 13.36 -0.59 -6.57
C PRO A 43 13.79 -1.17 -7.93
N LYS A 44 13.16 -2.27 -8.37
CA LYS A 44 13.39 -2.86 -9.70
C LYS A 44 12.41 -2.39 -10.79
N GLY A 45 11.45 -1.53 -10.45
CA GLY A 45 10.33 -1.15 -11.31
C GLY A 45 9.10 -2.05 -11.13
N TYR A 46 7.91 -1.52 -11.41
CA TYR A 46 6.62 -2.15 -11.09
C TYR A 46 6.46 -3.57 -11.67
N ASN A 47 6.90 -3.79 -12.91
CA ASN A 47 6.74 -5.05 -13.64
C ASN A 47 7.48 -6.24 -13.01
N HIS A 48 8.34 -6.01 -12.01
CA HIS A 48 9.06 -7.05 -11.29
C HIS A 48 8.33 -7.53 -10.03
N TYR A 49 7.17 -6.96 -9.69
CA TYR A 49 6.45 -7.27 -8.46
C TYR A 49 5.04 -7.77 -8.78
N SER A 50 4.68 -8.89 -8.15
CA SER A 50 3.32 -9.41 -8.13
C SER A 50 2.65 -9.06 -6.82
N GLN A 51 1.37 -8.70 -6.88
CA GLN A 51 0.58 -8.40 -5.71
C GLN A 51 0.10 -9.70 -5.05
N ALA A 52 0.21 -9.76 -3.73
CA ALA A 52 -0.44 -10.71 -2.87
C ALA A 52 -1.29 -9.95 -1.86
N VAL A 53 -2.47 -10.49 -1.53
CA VAL A 53 -3.30 -10.01 -0.43
C VAL A 53 -3.36 -11.11 0.61
N VAL A 54 -3.02 -10.80 1.86
CA VAL A 54 -3.02 -11.76 2.96
C VAL A 54 -3.87 -11.21 4.09
N THR A 55 -4.79 -12.02 4.59
CA THR A 55 -5.42 -11.79 5.90
C THR A 55 -4.70 -12.62 6.93
N ILE A 56 -4.36 -12.02 8.08
CA ILE A 56 -3.51 -12.64 9.11
C ILE A 56 -4.14 -12.42 10.48
N GLU A 57 -4.40 -13.51 11.19
CA GLU A 57 -4.78 -13.49 12.60
C GLU A 57 -3.54 -13.74 13.47
N THR A 58 -3.23 -12.84 14.39
CA THR A 58 -2.00 -12.92 15.22
C THR A 58 -2.16 -12.15 16.54
N ASP A 59 -1.49 -12.62 17.60
CA ASP A 59 -1.31 -11.85 18.85
C ASP A 59 -0.06 -10.95 18.80
N PHE A 60 0.72 -11.00 17.71
CA PHE A 60 2.01 -10.34 17.55
C PHE A 60 1.96 -9.20 16.52
N GLU A 61 0.87 -8.44 16.48
CA GLU A 61 0.61 -7.40 15.48
C GLU A 61 1.80 -6.45 15.30
N GLU A 62 2.23 -5.76 16.36
CA GLU A 62 3.30 -4.76 16.31
C GLU A 62 4.61 -5.35 15.76
N GLY A 63 4.96 -6.56 16.18
CA GLY A 63 6.15 -7.26 15.71
C GLY A 63 6.07 -7.62 14.23
N LEU A 64 4.90 -8.04 13.77
CA LEU A 64 4.66 -8.40 12.37
C LEU A 64 4.66 -7.16 11.46
N VAL A 65 4.01 -6.07 11.87
CA VAL A 65 4.06 -4.78 11.17
C VAL A 65 5.49 -4.24 11.09
N GLY A 66 6.24 -4.33 12.19
CA GLY A 66 7.65 -3.98 12.24
C GLY A 66 8.55 -4.88 11.38
N ALA A 67 8.15 -6.11 11.09
CA ALA A 67 8.84 -6.99 10.14
C ALA A 67 8.50 -6.62 8.69
N PHE A 68 7.23 -6.36 8.38
CA PHE A 68 6.80 -5.96 7.04
C PHE A 68 7.43 -4.63 6.59
N SER A 69 7.63 -3.67 7.48
CA SER A 69 8.28 -2.40 7.15
C SER A 69 9.75 -2.53 6.71
N LYS A 70 10.37 -3.68 6.96
CA LYS A 70 11.76 -3.98 6.56
C LYS A 70 11.85 -4.65 5.19
N LEU A 71 10.74 -5.06 4.60
CA LEU A 71 10.75 -5.64 3.26
C LEU A 71 11.14 -4.58 2.23
N PRO A 72 12.02 -4.89 1.27
CA PRO A 72 12.45 -3.96 0.24
C PRO A 72 11.40 -3.82 -0.88
N CYS A 73 10.12 -3.71 -0.49
CA CYS A 73 9.00 -3.59 -1.40
C CYS A 73 7.84 -2.83 -0.76
N THR A 74 6.85 -2.48 -1.57
CA THR A 74 5.63 -1.85 -1.05
C THR A 74 4.81 -2.87 -0.29
N THR A 75 4.57 -2.59 0.99
CA THR A 75 3.63 -3.35 1.82
C THR A 75 2.64 -2.40 2.46
N TYR A 76 1.36 -2.64 2.23
CA TYR A 76 0.27 -1.95 2.92
C TYR A 76 -0.27 -2.86 4.01
N VAL A 77 -0.40 -2.32 5.22
CA VAL A 77 -1.00 -3.03 6.35
C VAL A 77 -2.23 -2.25 6.80
N PHE A 78 -3.35 -2.93 6.91
CA PHE A 78 -4.61 -2.42 7.40
C PHE A 78 -5.02 -3.23 8.63
N PRO A 79 -4.88 -2.67 9.84
CA PRO A 79 -5.43 -3.27 11.04
C PRO A 79 -6.96 -3.33 10.96
N LEU A 80 -7.53 -4.52 11.14
CA LEU A 80 -8.95 -4.75 11.34
C LEU A 80 -9.19 -5.12 12.81
N GLU A 81 -10.44 -5.36 13.20
CA GLU A 81 -10.79 -5.62 14.61
C GLU A 81 -10.12 -6.88 15.18
N GLU A 82 -10.00 -7.94 14.38
CA GLU A 82 -9.45 -9.24 14.81
C GLU A 82 -8.24 -9.72 13.97
N GLU A 83 -7.94 -9.03 12.86
CA GLU A 83 -6.94 -9.49 11.89
C GLU A 83 -6.23 -8.32 11.21
N LEU A 84 -5.13 -8.64 10.52
CA LEU A 84 -4.45 -7.71 9.62
C LEU A 84 -4.78 -8.06 8.17
N LEU A 85 -5.22 -7.07 7.40
CA LEU A 85 -5.23 -7.16 5.95
C LEU A 85 -3.93 -6.56 5.40
N VAL A 86 -3.14 -7.39 4.70
CA VAL A 86 -1.82 -7.01 4.19
C VAL A 86 -1.80 -7.13 2.67
N GLY A 87 -1.51 -6.03 2.00
CA GLY A 87 -1.20 -6.00 0.57
C GLY A 87 0.31 -5.95 0.36
N ILE A 88 0.91 -7.04 -0.13
CA ILE A 88 2.35 -7.15 -0.36
C ILE A 88 2.61 -7.18 -1.86
N PHE A 89 3.50 -6.33 -2.34
CA PHE A 89 4.02 -6.43 -3.70
C PHE A 89 5.38 -7.08 -3.65
N HIS A 90 5.48 -8.36 -4.03
CA HIS A 90 6.72 -9.12 -3.91
C HIS A 90 7.13 -9.71 -5.27
N GLU A 91 8.43 -9.89 -5.47
CA GLU A 91 8.96 -10.43 -6.73
C GLU A 91 8.61 -11.92 -6.93
N GLY A 92 8.45 -12.65 -5.82
CA GLY A 92 8.07 -14.05 -5.79
C GLY A 92 6.87 -14.31 -4.89
N ILE A 93 5.72 -14.66 -5.48
CA ILE A 93 4.52 -15.06 -4.71
C ILE A 93 4.78 -16.33 -3.90
N GLN A 94 5.61 -17.24 -4.41
CA GLN A 94 6.01 -18.45 -3.71
C GLN A 94 6.75 -18.15 -2.40
N ASP A 95 7.58 -17.10 -2.39
CA ASP A 95 8.30 -16.67 -1.19
C ASP A 95 7.34 -16.14 -0.12
N VAL A 96 6.33 -15.36 -0.54
CA VAL A 96 5.26 -14.88 0.34
C VAL A 96 4.51 -16.07 0.94
N MET A 97 4.06 -17.00 0.10
CA MET A 97 3.34 -18.20 0.54
C MET A 97 4.16 -19.04 1.54
N PHE A 98 5.42 -19.30 1.23
CA PHE A 98 6.30 -20.07 2.10
C PHE A 98 6.58 -19.35 3.43
N THR A 99 6.74 -18.04 3.39
CA THR A 99 6.94 -17.22 4.59
C THR A 99 5.71 -17.25 5.49
N MET A 100 4.51 -17.06 4.95
CA MET A 100 3.27 -17.12 5.74
C MET A 100 3.10 -18.49 6.40
N LYS A 101 3.30 -19.57 5.63
CA LYS A 101 3.25 -20.93 6.16
C LYS A 101 4.24 -21.15 7.31
N LYS A 102 5.49 -20.67 7.16
CA LYS A 102 6.51 -20.78 8.22
C LYS A 102 6.16 -19.98 9.48
N LEU A 103 5.53 -18.81 9.32
CA LEU A 103 5.11 -17.99 10.45
C LEU A 103 3.96 -18.66 11.21
N GLU A 104 3.04 -19.29 10.50
CA GLU A 104 1.97 -20.12 11.08
C GLU A 104 2.53 -21.34 11.81
N GLU A 105 3.43 -22.11 11.18
CA GLU A 105 4.09 -23.28 11.80
C GLU A 105 4.85 -22.94 13.08
N LYS A 106 5.39 -21.71 13.17
CA LYS A 106 6.12 -21.22 14.35
C LYS A 106 5.21 -20.57 15.40
N GLY A 107 3.91 -20.46 15.14
CA GLY A 107 2.94 -19.85 16.06
C GLY A 107 2.98 -18.33 16.13
N PHE A 108 3.68 -17.65 15.21
CA PHE A 108 3.62 -16.18 15.09
C PHE A 108 2.33 -15.73 14.41
N ILE A 109 1.71 -16.60 13.62
CA ILE A 109 0.40 -16.41 13.00
C ILE A 109 -0.48 -17.57 13.47
N LYS A 110 -1.71 -17.27 13.88
CA LYS A 110 -2.71 -18.29 14.22
C LYS A 110 -3.33 -18.88 12.96
N LYS A 111 -3.63 -18.01 12.00
CA LYS A 111 -4.26 -18.36 10.72
C LYS A 111 -3.92 -17.30 9.68
N HIS A 112 -3.82 -17.71 8.43
CA HIS A 112 -3.77 -16.80 7.30
C HIS A 112 -4.65 -17.26 6.12
N LEU A 113 -5.06 -16.31 5.29
CA LEU A 113 -5.61 -16.58 3.96
C LEU A 113 -4.86 -15.72 2.94
N LEU A 114 -4.19 -16.38 2.00
CA LEU A 114 -3.44 -15.78 0.90
C LEU A 114 -4.31 -15.77 -0.37
N LEU A 115 -4.50 -14.59 -0.93
CA LEU A 115 -5.19 -14.33 -2.19
C LEU A 115 -4.19 -13.76 -3.19
N VAL A 116 -4.07 -14.41 -4.34
CA VAL A 116 -3.20 -13.98 -5.44
C VAL A 116 -4.11 -13.52 -6.58
N PRO A 117 -4.16 -12.21 -6.88
CA PRO A 117 -4.93 -11.70 -8.00
C PRO A 117 -4.47 -12.36 -9.30
N LEU A 118 -5.43 -12.76 -10.14
CA LEU A 118 -5.14 -13.22 -11.49
C LEU A 118 -4.86 -11.99 -12.35
N TYR A 119 -3.70 -11.98 -13.01
CA TYR A 119 -3.41 -11.01 -14.05
C TYR A 119 -3.94 -11.55 -15.37
N TRP A 120 -4.79 -10.79 -16.04
CA TRP A 120 -5.13 -11.02 -17.43
C TRP A 120 -4.02 -10.39 -18.28
N GLU A 121 -3.35 -11.20 -19.09
CA GLU A 121 -2.42 -10.74 -20.14
C GLU A 121 -3.16 -10.06 -21.29
#